data_AF-A0A7Y7I9H8-F1
#
_entry.id   AF-A0A7Y7I9H8-F1
#
_cell.length_a   1.000
_cell.length_b   1.000
_cell.length_c   1.000
_cell.angle_alpha   90.00
_cell.angle_beta   90.00
_cell.angle_gamma   90.00
#
_symmetry.space_group_name_H-M   'P 1'
#
loop_
_entity.id
_entity.type
_entity.pdbx_description
1 polymer ?
#
loop_
_entity_poly.entity_id
_entity_poly.type
_entity_poly.pdbx_seq_one_letter_code
_entity_poly.pdbx_strand_id
1 'polypeptide(L)'
;MAKATHRKATVTLKLPLDIPSDAELTALRDAGIPVDDRGVAASGFLYMRTTSDYRSHIFRWFANSGSMDGPMDGSGSEMASMR
;
A
#
# COMPACT_ATOMS: atom_id res chain seq x y z
N MET A 1 -5.32 -24.80 8.90
CA MET A 1 -5.54 -23.56 9.68
C MET A 1 -4.99 -22.40 8.87
N ALA A 2 -5.84 -21.52 8.34
CA ALA A 2 -5.38 -20.40 7.52
C ALA A 2 -4.64 -19.40 8.43
N LYS A 3 -3.33 -19.29 8.25
CA LYS A 3 -2.49 -18.30 8.95
C LYS A 3 -3.02 -16.93 8.51
N ALA A 4 -3.72 -16.23 9.40
CA ALA A 4 -4.14 -14.86 9.15
C ALA A 4 -2.86 -14.04 8.94
N THR A 5 -2.54 -13.73 7.68
CA THR A 5 -1.48 -12.78 7.38
C THR A 5 -1.98 -11.43 7.84
N HIS A 6 -1.66 -11.06 9.07
CA HIS A 6 -1.83 -9.71 9.58
C HIS A 6 -0.90 -8.81 8.77
N ARG A 7 -1.32 -8.41 7.56
CA ARG A 7 -0.67 -7.33 6.82
C ARG A 7 -0.78 -6.10 7.72
N LYS A 8 0.33 -5.71 8.31
CA LYS A 8 0.41 -4.47 9.09
C LYS A 8 0.29 -3.33 8.09
N ALA A 9 -0.56 -2.34 8.37
CA ALA A 9 -0.66 -1.16 7.53
C ALA A 9 0.72 -0.49 7.48
N THR A 10 1.23 -0.27 6.27
CA THR A 10 2.53 0.38 6.07
C THR A 10 2.46 1.83 6.55
N VAL A 11 1.33 2.50 6.31
CA VAL A 11 1.07 3.86 6.76
C VAL A 11 -0.33 3.92 7.36
N THR A 12 -0.46 4.63 8.48
CA THR A 12 -1.75 4.98 9.07
C THR A 12 -1.79 6.49 9.28
N LEU A 13 -2.74 7.16 8.64
CA LEU A 13 -2.92 8.60 8.68
C LEU A 13 -4.32 8.94 9.21
N LYS A 14 -4.42 9.93 10.08
CA LYS A 14 -5.71 10.45 10.59
C LYS A 14 -5.84 11.90 10.13
N LEU A 15 -6.89 12.19 9.38
CA LEU A 15 -7.21 13.52 8.88
C LEU A 15 -8.55 13.99 9.46
N PRO A 16 -8.71 15.29 9.77
CA PRO A 16 -10.01 15.84 10.15
C PRO A 16 -11.01 15.76 8.98
N LEU A 17 -12.29 15.57 9.27
CA LEU A 17 -13.34 15.45 8.24
C LEU A 17 -13.53 16.75 7.44
N ASP A 18 -13.32 17.90 8.10
CA ASP A 18 -13.59 19.24 7.54
C ASP A 18 -12.44 19.77 6.66
N ILE A 19 -11.50 18.92 6.26
CA ILE A 19 -10.38 19.32 5.40
C ILE A 19 -10.80 19.35 3.93
N PRO A 20 -10.41 20.35 3.13
CA PRO A 20 -10.68 20.35 1.70
C PRO A 20 -9.98 19.17 1.01
N SER A 21 -10.62 18.63 -0.03
CA SER A 21 -10.13 17.43 -0.74
C SER A 21 -8.70 17.56 -1.27
N ASP A 22 -8.31 18.76 -1.74
CA ASP A 22 -6.95 19.01 -2.22
C ASP A 22 -5.89 18.88 -1.11
N ALA A 23 -6.22 19.36 0.10
CA ALA A 23 -5.34 19.21 1.27
C ALA A 23 -5.38 17.77 1.81
N GLU A 24 -6.49 17.04 1.66
CA GLU A 24 -6.56 15.61 1.94
C GLU A 24 -5.59 14.83 1.03
N LEU A 25 -5.63 15.07 -0.28
CA LEU A 25 -4.73 14.46 -1.26
C LEU A 25 -3.27 14.77 -0.98
N THR A 26 -2.98 16.04 -0.70
CA THR A 26 -1.62 16.49 -0.35
C THR A 26 -1.12 15.78 0.89
N ALA A 27 -1.94 15.66 1.94
CA ALA A 27 -1.56 14.96 3.16
C ALA A 27 -1.37 13.45 2.96
N LEU A 28 -2.17 12.81 2.09
CA LEU A 28 -1.98 11.40 1.72
C LEU A 28 -0.64 11.19 0.99
N ARG A 29 -0.33 12.06 0.02
CA ARG A 29 0.92 12.01 -0.75
C ARG A 29 2.14 12.30 0.13
N ASP A 30 2.05 13.30 1.02
CA ASP A 30 3.08 13.64 2.00
C ASP A 30 3.35 12.48 2.97
N ALA A 31 2.30 11.75 3.38
CA ALA A 31 2.42 10.53 4.16
C ALA A 31 3.00 9.33 3.39
N GLY A 32 3.37 9.50 2.11
CA GLY A 32 3.93 8.44 1.27
C GLY A 32 2.89 7.46 0.71
N ILE A 33 1.61 7.82 0.71
CA ILE A 33 0.54 7.01 0.13
C ILE A 33 0.39 7.39 -1.34
N PRO A 34 0.59 6.46 -2.29
CA PRO A 34 0.46 6.74 -3.71
C PRO A 34 -1.02 6.86 -4.09
N VAL A 35 -1.55 8.09 -4.12
CA VAL A 35 -2.94 8.40 -4.52
C VAL A 35 -3.00 9.26 -5.80
N ASP A 36 -3.95 8.92 -6.67
CA ASP A 36 -4.34 9.66 -7.87
C ASP A 36 -5.07 10.98 -7.51
N ASP A 37 -5.30 11.86 -8.47
CA ASP A 37 -6.01 13.15 -8.26
C ASP A 37 -7.47 12.99 -7.83
N ARG A 38 -7.99 11.76 -7.86
CA ARG A 38 -9.31 11.37 -7.34
C ARG A 38 -9.27 10.79 -5.92
N GLY A 39 -8.10 10.71 -5.28
CA GLY A 39 -7.93 10.12 -3.94
C GLY A 39 -7.94 8.60 -3.92
N VAL A 40 -7.89 7.98 -5.10
CA VAL A 40 -7.82 6.52 -5.25
C VAL A 40 -6.36 6.10 -5.21
N ALA A 41 -6.03 5.07 -4.43
CA ALA A 41 -4.68 4.54 -4.41
C ALA A 41 -4.28 4.00 -5.79
N ALA A 42 -3.20 4.53 -6.36
CA ALA A 42 -2.66 4.09 -7.64
C ALA A 42 -2.04 2.68 -7.55
N SER A 43 -1.60 2.28 -6.35
CA SER A 43 -1.09 0.93 -6.08
C SER A 43 -1.30 0.51 -4.63
N GLY A 44 -1.36 -0.81 -4.39
CA GLY A 44 -1.65 -1.35 -3.06
C GLY A 44 -3.13 -1.30 -2.72
N PHE A 45 -3.41 -1.26 -1.42
CA PHE A 45 -4.76 -1.17 -0.89
C PHE A 45 -4.84 0.00 0.09
N LEU A 46 -5.80 0.90 -0.11
CA LEU A 46 -6.08 2.01 0.80
C LEU A 46 -7.45 1.80 1.43
N TYR A 47 -7.44 1.57 2.74
CA TYR A 47 -8.64 1.47 3.54
C TYR A 47 -8.92 2.81 4.20
N MET A 48 -10.11 3.36 3.98
CA MET A 48 -10.59 4.55 4.68
C MET A 48 -11.72 4.13 5.63
N ARG A 49 -11.67 4.66 6.85
CA ARG A 49 -12.82 4.64 7.77
C ARG A 49 -13.04 6.01 8.37
N THR A 50 -14.30 6.39 8.51
CA THR A 50 -14.69 7.54 9.32
C THR A 50 -14.84 7.10 10.78
N THR A 51 -14.35 7.92 11.72
CA THR A 51 -14.59 7.71 13.15
C THR A 51 -16.09 7.76 13.45
N SER A 52 -16.59 7.02 14.44
CA SER A 52 -18.00 7.05 14.87
C SER A 52 -18.50 8.46 15.23
N ASP A 53 -17.60 9.34 15.66
CA ASP A 53 -17.88 10.72 15.99
C ASP A 53 -17.94 11.66 14.76
N TYR A 54 -17.72 11.13 13.55
CA TYR A 54 -17.65 11.87 12.28
C TYR A 54 -16.67 13.05 12.30
N ARG A 55 -15.65 13.02 13.15
CA ARG A 55 -14.65 14.11 13.25
C ARG A 55 -13.42 13.88 12.40
N SER A 56 -13.17 12.63 11.99
CA SER A 56 -11.92 12.29 11.30
C SER A 56 -12.07 11.10 10.36
N HIS A 57 -11.28 11.13 9.30
CA HIS A 57 -10.97 10.00 8.46
C HIS A 57 -9.68 9.34 8.92
N ILE A 58 -9.70 8.01 9.05
CA ILE A 58 -8.53 7.19 9.31
C ILE A 58 -8.24 6.42 8.03
N PHE A 59 -7.15 6.78 7.39
CA PHE A 59 -6.60 6.12 6.21
C PHE A 59 -5.55 5.10 6.64
N ARG A 60 -5.66 3.88 6.12
CA ARG A 60 -4.70 2.80 6.35
C ARG A 60 -4.27 2.27 5.00
N TRP A 61 -3.01 2.53 4.66
CA TRP A 61 -2.43 2.05 3.41
C TRP A 61 -1.62 0.78 3.64
N PHE A 62 -1.75 -0.14 2.69
CA PHE A 62 -1.03 -1.38 2.63
C PHE A 62 -0.33 -1.43 1.28
N ALA A 63 1.00 -1.37 1.31
CA ALA A 63 1.79 -1.61 0.12
C ALA A 63 1.40 -2.98 -0.47
N ASN A 64 1.21 -3.04 -1.79
CA ASN A 64 1.20 -4.33 -2.43
C ASN A 64 2.63 -4.87 -2.31
N SER A 65 2.89 -5.66 -1.27
CA SER A 65 4.02 -6.57 -1.29
C SER A 65 3.70 -7.61 -2.35
N GLY A 66 3.80 -7.24 -3.63
CA GLY A 66 4.06 -8.20 -4.67
C GLY A 66 5.22 -9.02 -4.13
N SER A 67 5.01 -10.33 -4.05
CA SER A 67 5.97 -11.30 -3.59
C SER A 67 7.28 -11.04 -4.32
N MET A 68 8.16 -10.23 -3.72
CA MET A 68 9.56 -10.18 -4.05
C MET A 68 10.27 -11.06 -3.02
N ASP A 69 9.74 -12.28 -2.88
CA ASP A 69 10.57 -13.46 -2.74
C ASP A 69 11.21 -13.59 -4.14
N GLY A 70 12.41 -13.01 -4.29
CA GLY A 70 13.00 -12.73 -5.59
C GLY A 70 13.29 -14.01 -6.38
N PRO A 71 13.40 -13.93 -7.72
CA PRO A 71 13.98 -15.01 -8.50
C PRO A 71 15.50 -15.06 -8.22
N MET A 72 15.91 -15.84 -7.23
CA MET A 72 17.28 -16.35 -7.15
C MET A 72 17.24 -17.87 -7.15
N ASP A 73 16.92 -18.45 -8.30
CA ASP A 73 17.60 -19.67 -8.70
C ASP A 73 18.44 -19.32 -9.94
N GLY A 74 19.60 -18.74 -9.64
CA GLY A 74 20.71 -18.74 -10.59
C GLY A 74 21.29 -20.15 -10.57
N SER A 75 20.78 -21.03 -11.43
CA SER A 75 21.37 -22.35 -11.63
C SER A 75 21.80 -22.51 -13.08
N GLY A 76 23.12 -22.39 -13.26
CA GLY A 76 23.90 -23.22 -14.17
C GLY A 76 23.69 -22.99 -15.66
N SER A 77 24.58 -22.21 -16.25
CA SER A 77 25.01 -22.43 -17.62
C SER A 77 25.58 -23.86 -17.74
N GLU A 78 24.78 -24.83 -18.18
CA GLU A 78 25.33 -26.08 -18.72
C GLU A 78 25.59 -25.90 -20.21
N MET A 79 26.73 -25.27 -20.50
CA MET A 79 27.43 -25.49 -21.78
C MET A 79 28.22 -26.80 -21.66
N ALA A 80 27.59 -27.92 -21.98
CA ALA A 80 28.24 -29.20 -22.31
C ALA A 80 27.14 -30.12 -22.87
N SER A 81 27.24 -30.83 -23.98
CA SER A 81 28.25 -31.07 -24.98
C SER A 81 27.47 -31.13 -26.30
N MET A 82 27.93 -30.53 -27.40
CA MET A 82 28.79 -31.19 -28.37
C MET A 82 28.42 -32.66 -28.62
N ARG A 83 28.20 -32.92 -29.92
CA ARG A 83 28.18 -34.18 -30.69
C ARG A 83 27.01 -35.14 -30.51
#